data_AF-A0A9P9NT30-F1
#
_entry.id   AF-A0A9P9NT30-F1
#
_cell.length_a   1.000
_cell.length_b   1.000
_cell.length_c   1.000
_cell.angle_alpha   90.00
_cell.angle_beta   90.00
_cell.angle_gamma   90.00
#
_symmetry.space_group_name_H-M   'P 1'
#
loop_
_entity.id
_entity.type
_entity.pdbx_description
1 polymer ?
#
loop_
_entity_poly.entity_id
_entity_poly.type
_entity_poly.pdbx_seq_one_letter_code
_entity_poly.pdbx_strand_id
1 'polypeptide(L)'
;MSLTSHNAKVANEKSDAQLDEAIKSATVHRLQAVLRDICNASPDAKKLARSMLLIEENVMNAKSENSDVHLNTNKKRPFPSQRYEVCEQCEKEFDVLDNPDDACKWHDGELEADSDGDFWADHDENVHGTIDSDFCREEYPEGFVWDCCDKLGNEEGCQVGPHDSDVGKRIKM
;
A
#
# COMPACT_ATOMS: atom_id res chain seq x y z
N MET A 1 28.65 -29.22 -26.80
CA MET A 1 28.19 -28.11 -25.94
C MET A 1 28.18 -28.63 -24.51
N SER A 2 29.03 -28.06 -23.66
CA SER A 2 29.66 -28.73 -22.51
C SER A 2 28.75 -28.84 -21.27
N LEU A 3 28.83 -29.99 -20.57
CA LEU A 3 28.15 -30.28 -19.28
C LEU A 3 28.45 -29.23 -18.20
N THR A 4 29.61 -28.59 -18.28
CA THR A 4 30.06 -27.52 -17.37
C THR A 4 29.17 -26.28 -17.41
N SER A 5 28.63 -25.93 -18.59
CA SER A 5 27.76 -24.76 -18.75
C SER A 5 26.35 -24.98 -18.20
N HIS A 6 25.89 -26.24 -18.20
CA HIS A 6 24.58 -26.61 -17.67
C HIS A 6 24.60 -26.62 -16.14
N ASN A 7 25.67 -27.15 -15.52
CA ASN A 7 25.80 -27.16 -14.07
C ASN A 7 25.93 -25.76 -13.46
N ALA A 8 26.65 -24.83 -14.14
CA ALA A 8 26.76 -23.45 -13.69
C ALA A 8 25.41 -22.71 -13.74
N LYS A 9 24.63 -22.95 -14.81
CA LYS A 9 23.28 -22.37 -14.95
C LYS A 9 22.33 -22.86 -13.86
N VAL A 10 22.30 -24.18 -13.61
CA VAL A 10 21.46 -24.78 -12.57
C VAL A 10 21.86 -24.31 -11.16
N ALA A 11 23.16 -24.10 -10.91
CA ALA A 11 23.64 -23.56 -9.64
C ALA A 11 23.23 -22.08 -9.44
N ASN A 12 23.24 -21.27 -10.50
CA ASN A 12 22.80 -19.88 -10.45
C ASN A 12 21.30 -19.78 -10.20
N GLU A 13 20.49 -20.55 -10.92
CA GLU A 13 19.02 -20.58 -10.74
C GLU A 13 18.63 -21.01 -9.32
N LYS A 14 19.36 -21.98 -8.73
CA LYS A 14 19.16 -22.38 -7.34
C LYS A 14 19.55 -21.26 -6.37
N SER A 15 20.64 -20.55 -6.63
CA SER A 15 21.08 -19.41 -5.83
C SER A 15 20.07 -18.26 -5.88
N ASP A 16 19.50 -17.99 -7.05
CA ASP A 16 18.49 -16.94 -7.24
C ASP A 16 17.21 -17.27 -6.46
N ALA A 17 16.73 -18.51 -6.53
CA ALA A 17 15.57 -18.96 -5.75
C ALA A 17 15.80 -18.88 -4.23
N GLN A 18 17.01 -19.18 -3.77
CA GLN A 18 17.37 -19.05 -2.35
C GLN A 18 17.41 -17.59 -1.90
N LEU A 19 17.84 -16.67 -2.77
CA LEU A 19 17.82 -15.24 -2.50
C LEU A 19 16.38 -14.71 -2.42
N ASP A 20 15.51 -15.10 -3.34
CA ASP A 20 14.09 -14.70 -3.33
C ASP A 20 13.38 -15.12 -2.04
N GLU A 21 13.63 -16.34 -1.57
CA GLU A 21 13.07 -16.84 -0.31
C GLU A 21 13.60 -16.05 0.90
N ALA A 22 14.89 -15.71 0.89
CA ALA A 22 15.50 -14.88 1.94
C ALA A 22 14.92 -13.45 1.94
N ILE A 23 14.58 -12.88 0.78
CA ILE A 23 13.95 -11.57 0.67
C ILE A 23 12.52 -11.61 1.24
N LYS A 24 11.72 -12.62 0.88
CA LYS A 24 10.32 -12.75 1.33
C LYS A 24 10.20 -12.93 2.85
N SER A 25 11.14 -13.67 3.44
CA SER A 25 11.15 -13.97 4.89
C SER A 25 11.87 -12.91 5.73
N ALA A 26 12.59 -11.97 5.11
CA ALA A 26 13.32 -10.95 5.83
C ALA A 26 12.40 -9.88 6.44
N THR A 27 12.79 -9.36 7.61
CA THR A 27 12.12 -8.20 8.20
C THR A 27 12.37 -6.94 7.38
N VAL A 28 11.45 -5.97 7.45
CA VAL A 28 11.58 -4.66 6.78
C VAL A 28 12.92 -3.98 7.12
N HIS A 29 13.32 -3.99 8.40
CA HIS A 29 14.60 -3.44 8.83
C HIS A 29 15.80 -4.12 8.14
N ARG A 30 15.76 -5.45 7.99
CA ARG A 30 16.81 -6.19 7.28
C ARG A 30 16.85 -5.82 5.80
N LEU A 31 15.70 -5.76 5.13
CA LEU A 31 15.60 -5.36 3.72
C LEU A 31 16.15 -3.94 3.49
N GLN A 32 15.76 -2.99 4.36
CA GLN A 32 16.26 -1.62 4.30
C GLN A 32 17.77 -1.55 4.50
N ALA A 33 18.33 -2.29 5.46
CA ALA A 33 19.77 -2.33 5.69
C ALA A 33 20.52 -2.89 4.47
N VAL A 34 20.08 -4.02 3.94
CA VAL A 34 20.68 -4.66 2.76
C VAL A 34 20.62 -3.75 1.53
N LEU A 35 19.48 -3.10 1.27
CA LEU A 35 19.35 -2.17 0.14
C LEU A 35 20.30 -0.97 0.27
N ARG A 36 20.45 -0.42 1.48
CA ARG A 36 21.42 0.67 1.75
C ARG A 36 22.85 0.21 1.48
N ASP A 37 23.21 -0.98 1.95
CA ASP A 37 24.54 -1.55 1.74
C ASP A 37 24.82 -1.77 0.24
N ILE A 38 23.86 -2.32 -0.51
CA ILE A 38 23.95 -2.49 -1.97
C ILE A 38 24.13 -1.12 -2.68
N CYS A 39 23.36 -0.11 -2.30
CA CYS A 39 23.48 1.25 -2.85
C CYS A 39 24.80 1.94 -2.49
N ASN A 40 25.42 1.58 -1.36
CA ASN A 40 26.73 2.09 -0.97
C ASN A 40 27.87 1.37 -1.70
N ALA A 41 27.70 0.08 -2.00
CA ALA A 41 28.67 -0.72 -2.71
C ALA A 41 28.68 -0.49 -4.23
N SER A 42 27.53 -0.14 -4.83
CA SER A 42 27.39 -0.01 -6.29
C SER A 42 26.69 1.30 -6.72
N PRO A 43 27.37 2.18 -7.49
CA PRO A 43 26.74 3.36 -8.08
C PRO A 43 25.56 3.04 -9.00
N ASP A 44 25.64 1.94 -9.76
CA ASP A 44 24.57 1.52 -10.66
C ASP A 44 23.35 1.06 -9.87
N ALA A 45 23.56 0.32 -8.78
CA ALA A 45 22.46 -0.07 -7.90
C ALA A 45 21.81 1.15 -7.23
N LYS A 46 22.62 2.14 -6.82
CA LYS A 46 22.11 3.42 -6.31
C LYS A 46 21.29 4.18 -7.35
N LYS A 47 21.72 4.19 -8.61
CA LYS A 47 20.97 4.81 -9.71
C LYS A 47 19.63 4.10 -9.93
N LEU A 48 19.63 2.77 -9.95
CA LEU A 48 18.43 1.95 -10.10
C LEU A 48 17.44 2.15 -8.95
N ALA A 49 17.92 2.12 -7.70
CA ALA A 49 17.09 2.35 -6.52
C ALA A 49 16.46 3.74 -6.54
N ARG A 50 17.19 4.78 -6.98
CA ARG A 50 16.64 6.12 -7.15
C ARG A 50 15.51 6.15 -8.17
N SER A 51 15.68 5.54 -9.35
CA SER A 51 14.62 5.51 -10.37
C SER A 51 13.39 4.70 -9.96
N MET A 52 13.55 3.73 -9.06
CA MET A 52 12.44 2.92 -8.54
C MET A 52 11.68 3.61 -7.42
N LEU A 53 12.37 4.29 -6.50
CA LEU A 53 11.77 4.78 -5.25
C LEU A 53 11.48 6.29 -5.23
N LEU A 54 12.12 7.07 -6.10
CA LEU A 54 11.98 8.53 -6.15
C LEU A 54 11.36 8.96 -7.46
N ILE A 55 10.64 10.07 -7.42
CA ILE A 55 10.18 10.73 -8.62
C ILE A 55 11.30 11.62 -9.17
N GLU A 56 11.57 11.49 -10.47
CA GLU A 56 12.53 12.34 -11.15
C GLU A 56 11.99 13.77 -11.31
N GLU A 57 12.83 14.78 -11.07
CA GLU A 57 12.46 16.21 -11.13
C GLU A 57 11.89 16.64 -12.48
N ASN A 58 12.26 15.95 -13.57
CA ASN A 58 11.76 16.22 -14.93
C ASN A 58 10.26 15.87 -15.09
N VAL A 59 9.75 14.84 -14.42
CA VAL A 59 8.35 14.40 -14.48
C VAL A 59 7.44 15.36 -13.73
N MET A 60 7.93 15.97 -12.65
CA MET A 60 7.20 16.97 -11.86
C MET A 60 6.85 18.21 -12.69
N ASN A 61 7.76 18.66 -13.55
CA ASN A 61 7.52 19.83 -14.41
C ASN A 61 6.53 19.54 -15.55
N ALA A 62 6.53 18.32 -16.11
CA ALA A 62 5.65 17.96 -17.23
C ALA A 62 4.17 17.82 -16.83
N LYS A 63 3.87 17.35 -15.60
CA LYS A 63 2.48 17.23 -15.11
C LYS A 63 1.84 18.59 -14.77
N SER A 64 2.64 19.63 -14.52
CA SER A 64 2.16 20.97 -14.17
C SER A 64 1.60 21.77 -15.35
N GLU A 65 1.92 21.40 -16.60
CA GLU A 65 1.50 22.16 -17.79
C GLU A 65 0.23 21.63 -18.46
N ASN A 66 -0.31 20.48 -18.00
CA ASN A 66 -1.36 19.76 -18.76
C ASN A 66 -2.50 19.19 -17.90
N SER A 67 -2.73 19.72 -16.69
CA SER A 67 -3.81 19.25 -15.82
C SER A 67 -4.65 20.42 -15.29
N ASP A 68 -5.94 20.44 -15.66
CA ASP A 68 -7.02 21.25 -15.07
C ASP A 68 -7.47 20.64 -13.72
N VAL A 69 -6.54 19.95 -13.06
CA VAL A 69 -6.75 19.29 -11.78
C VAL A 69 -6.40 20.32 -10.72
N HIS A 70 -7.35 20.62 -9.85
CA HIS A 70 -7.17 21.47 -8.68
C HIS A 70 -6.25 20.79 -7.66
N LEU A 71 -4.99 20.55 -8.04
CA LEU A 71 -3.91 20.43 -7.09
C LEU A 71 -3.82 21.82 -6.46
N ASN A 72 -4.19 21.94 -5.19
CA ASN A 72 -4.02 23.17 -4.41
C ASN A 72 -2.50 23.40 -4.21
N THR A 73 -1.82 23.87 -5.26
CA THR A 73 -0.36 23.83 -5.46
C THR A 73 0.42 24.90 -4.69
N ASN A 74 -0.12 25.44 -3.60
CA ASN A 74 0.56 26.49 -2.85
C ASN A 74 1.42 26.01 -1.67
N LYS A 75 1.98 24.79 -1.74
CA LYS A 75 3.00 24.33 -0.79
C LYS A 75 4.10 23.56 -1.52
N LYS A 76 5.27 24.18 -1.64
CA LYS A 76 6.52 23.56 -2.14
C LYS A 76 6.80 22.30 -1.31
N ARG A 77 6.66 21.10 -1.92
CA ARG A 77 6.99 19.83 -1.27
C ARG A 77 8.51 19.81 -0.99
N PRO A 78 8.96 19.57 0.24
CA PRO A 78 10.36 19.83 0.63
C PRO A 78 11.38 18.77 0.19
N PHE A 79 11.02 17.71 -0.53
CA PHE A 79 11.94 16.62 -0.89
C PHE A 79 11.64 16.08 -2.30
N PRO A 80 12.65 15.52 -3.02
CA PRO A 80 12.38 14.74 -4.24
C PRO A 80 11.40 13.63 -3.84
N SER A 81 10.17 13.80 -4.30
CA SER A 81 8.97 13.15 -3.78
C SER A 81 9.12 11.64 -3.90
N GLN A 82 8.80 10.93 -2.80
CA GLN A 82 8.73 9.48 -2.81
C GLN A 82 7.75 9.06 -3.91
N ARG A 83 8.08 8.01 -4.65
CA ARG A 83 7.21 7.52 -5.72
C ARG A 83 5.98 6.80 -5.17
N TYR A 84 6.18 6.04 -4.10
CA TYR A 84 5.11 5.31 -3.44
C TYR A 84 4.78 5.97 -2.11
N GLU A 85 3.49 6.17 -1.87
CA GLU A 85 2.93 6.74 -0.64
C GLU A 85 1.78 5.86 -0.15
N VAL A 86 1.34 6.02 1.10
CA VAL A 86 0.18 5.28 1.65
C VAL A 86 -1.02 6.22 1.70
N CYS A 87 -2.16 5.76 1.18
CA CYS A 87 -3.40 6.51 1.15
C CYS A 87 -4.00 6.63 2.56
N GLU A 88 -4.44 7.82 2.98
CA GLU A 88 -5.09 8.03 4.28
C GLU A 88 -6.51 7.45 4.35
N GLN A 89 -7.14 7.22 3.19
CA GLN A 89 -8.54 6.80 3.11
C GLN A 89 -8.70 5.28 3.04
N CYS A 90 -7.87 4.61 2.22
CA CYS A 90 -7.96 3.17 2.02
C CYS A 90 -6.76 2.38 2.55
N GLU A 91 -5.77 3.07 3.14
CA GLU A 91 -4.56 2.50 3.75
C GLU A 91 -3.64 1.68 2.82
N LYS A 92 -3.93 1.67 1.51
CA LYS A 92 -3.12 1.00 0.49
C LYS A 92 -1.97 1.90 0.02
N GLU A 93 -0.83 1.26 -0.27
CA GLU A 93 0.27 1.91 -0.98
C GLU A 93 -0.14 2.20 -2.43
N PHE A 94 0.23 3.37 -2.95
CA PHE A 94 -0.06 3.80 -4.32
C PHE A 94 1.15 4.51 -4.94
N ASP A 95 1.28 4.42 -6.27
CA ASP A 95 2.27 5.17 -7.05
C ASP A 95 1.74 6.58 -7.33
N VAL A 96 2.41 7.61 -6.83
CA VAL A 96 2.06 9.02 -7.07
C VAL A 96 2.10 9.38 -8.56
N LEU A 97 2.85 8.63 -9.38
CA LEU A 97 2.87 8.82 -10.82
C LEU A 97 1.67 8.18 -11.54
N ASP A 98 1.02 7.19 -10.92
CA ASP A 98 -0.10 6.42 -11.47
C ASP A 98 -1.28 6.43 -10.48
N ASN A 99 -1.96 7.58 -10.42
CA ASN A 99 -3.08 7.83 -9.51
C ASN A 99 -4.24 8.48 -10.27
N PRO A 100 -5.00 7.70 -11.07
CA PRO A 100 -6.20 8.20 -11.74
C PRO A 100 -7.30 8.54 -10.73
N ASP A 101 -8.28 9.33 -11.16
CA ASP A 101 -9.38 9.84 -10.31
C ASP A 101 -10.33 8.76 -9.78
N ASP A 102 -10.15 7.49 -10.16
CA ASP A 102 -10.94 6.33 -9.72
C ASP A 102 -10.10 5.20 -9.08
N ALA A 103 -8.82 5.47 -8.77
CA ALA A 103 -7.91 4.48 -8.20
C ALA A 103 -8.25 4.06 -6.77
N CYS A 104 -8.76 5.00 -5.96
CA CYS A 104 -9.08 4.79 -4.57
C CYS A 104 -10.58 4.55 -4.40
N LYS A 105 -10.91 3.48 -3.69
CA LYS A 105 -12.25 3.19 -3.18
C LYS A 105 -12.17 2.99 -1.68
N TRP A 106 -12.98 3.72 -0.93
CA TRP A 106 -13.01 3.66 0.53
C TRP A 106 -14.42 3.87 1.06
N HIS A 107 -14.61 3.54 2.33
CA HIS A 107 -15.78 3.93 3.11
C HIS A 107 -15.35 5.05 4.05
N ASP A 108 -16.11 6.16 4.08
CA ASP A 108 -15.90 7.28 5.00
C ASP A 108 -16.72 7.15 6.29
N GLY A 109 -17.51 6.08 6.38
CA GLY A 109 -18.35 5.72 7.50
C GLY A 109 -17.65 4.90 8.58
N GLU A 110 -18.40 4.55 9.61
CA GLU A 110 -18.02 3.55 10.61
C GLU A 110 -18.64 2.20 10.24
N LEU A 111 -17.88 1.13 10.49
CA LEU A 111 -18.36 -0.23 10.32
C LEU A 111 -19.07 -0.63 11.63
N GLU A 112 -20.32 -1.06 11.59
CA GLU A 112 -21.11 -1.42 12.78
C GLU A 112 -21.60 -2.87 12.69
N ALA A 113 -21.86 -3.51 13.84
CA ALA A 113 -22.43 -4.86 13.83
C ALA A 113 -23.84 -4.83 13.22
N ASP A 114 -24.12 -5.74 12.29
CA ASP A 114 -25.44 -5.84 11.67
C ASP A 114 -26.43 -6.44 12.68
N SER A 115 -27.10 -5.56 13.44
CA SER A 115 -28.11 -5.94 14.42
C SER A 115 -29.49 -6.23 13.83
N ASP A 116 -29.70 -5.82 12.57
CA ASP A 116 -30.96 -6.03 11.85
C ASP A 116 -30.96 -7.35 11.06
N GLY A 117 -29.76 -7.87 10.73
CA GLY A 117 -29.55 -9.15 10.07
C GLY A 117 -29.54 -10.37 11.01
N ASP A 118 -29.67 -11.56 10.41
CA ASP A 118 -29.67 -12.84 11.13
C ASP A 118 -28.26 -13.37 11.44
N PHE A 119 -27.19 -12.71 10.98
CA PHE A 119 -25.82 -13.23 11.07
C PHE A 119 -25.40 -13.52 12.51
N TRP A 120 -25.74 -12.63 13.45
CA TRP A 120 -25.42 -12.75 14.88
C TRP A 120 -26.55 -13.35 15.73
N ALA A 121 -27.65 -13.84 15.14
CA ALA A 121 -28.83 -14.25 15.89
C ALA A 121 -28.57 -15.38 16.91
N ASP A 122 -27.62 -16.27 16.63
CA ASP A 122 -27.22 -17.37 17.50
C ASP A 122 -26.00 -17.03 18.39
N HIS A 123 -25.48 -15.80 18.33
CA HIS A 123 -24.28 -15.40 19.06
C HIS A 123 -24.60 -14.88 20.46
N ASP A 124 -24.13 -15.60 21.49
CA ASP A 124 -24.13 -15.14 22.88
C ASP A 124 -22.77 -14.58 23.28
N GLU A 125 -22.68 -13.26 23.51
CA GLU A 125 -21.42 -12.60 23.87
C GLU A 125 -20.78 -13.11 25.17
N ASN A 126 -21.56 -13.70 26.10
CA ASN A 126 -21.02 -14.27 27.32
C ASN A 126 -20.26 -15.59 27.08
N VAL A 127 -20.53 -16.25 25.96
CA VAL A 127 -19.95 -17.54 25.58
C VAL A 127 -18.94 -17.37 24.45
N HIS A 128 -19.27 -16.54 23.46
CA HIS A 128 -18.55 -16.39 22.21
C HIS A 128 -17.68 -15.12 22.15
N GLY A 129 -17.80 -14.23 23.13
CA GLY A 129 -17.09 -12.95 23.18
C GLY A 129 -17.85 -11.80 22.51
N THR A 130 -17.32 -10.59 22.64
CA THR A 130 -17.96 -9.36 22.10
C THR A 130 -18.03 -9.40 20.58
N ILE A 131 -19.22 -9.17 20.02
CA ILE A 131 -19.47 -9.11 18.57
C ILE A 131 -18.68 -7.95 17.97
N ASP A 132 -18.79 -6.76 18.56
CA ASP A 132 -18.04 -5.59 18.15
C ASP A 132 -16.59 -5.62 18.66
N SER A 133 -15.82 -6.59 18.18
CA SER A 133 -14.39 -6.76 18.47
C SER A 133 -13.58 -6.78 17.18
N ASP A 134 -12.32 -6.34 17.25
CA ASP A 134 -11.38 -6.37 16.11
C ASP A 134 -11.28 -7.78 15.49
N PHE A 135 -11.30 -8.81 16.33
CA PHE A 135 -11.29 -10.20 15.89
C PHE A 135 -12.51 -10.53 15.01
N CYS A 136 -13.72 -10.17 15.44
CA CYS A 136 -14.92 -10.45 14.65
C CYS A 136 -14.98 -9.60 13.38
N ARG A 137 -14.51 -8.34 13.43
CA ARG A 137 -14.45 -7.46 12.26
C ARG A 137 -13.51 -7.98 11.17
N GLU A 138 -12.41 -8.63 11.55
CA GLU A 138 -11.45 -9.23 10.63
C GLU A 138 -11.93 -10.59 10.10
N GLU A 139 -12.43 -11.47 10.97
CA GLU A 139 -12.81 -12.85 10.61
C GLU A 139 -14.21 -12.96 9.98
N TYR A 140 -15.14 -12.08 10.37
CA TYR A 140 -16.55 -12.12 9.96
C TYR A 140 -17.04 -10.77 9.44
N PRO A 141 -16.37 -10.15 8.45
CA PRO A 141 -16.71 -8.82 7.95
C PRO A 141 -18.14 -8.73 7.38
N GLU A 142 -18.72 -9.82 6.90
CA GLU A 142 -20.11 -9.90 6.43
C GLU A 142 -21.16 -9.78 7.54
N GLY A 143 -20.77 -9.92 8.81
CA GLY A 143 -21.62 -9.65 9.97
C GLY A 143 -21.70 -8.17 10.35
N PHE A 144 -21.03 -7.30 9.58
CA PHE A 144 -20.98 -5.88 9.83
C PHE A 144 -21.47 -5.10 8.61
N VAL A 145 -21.93 -3.87 8.84
CA VAL A 145 -22.47 -2.96 7.84
C VAL A 145 -21.84 -1.58 7.98
N TRP A 146 -21.50 -0.96 6.85
CA TRP A 146 -20.98 0.41 6.80
C TRP A 146 -22.12 1.42 6.85
N ASP A 147 -22.10 2.34 7.82
CA ASP A 147 -23.14 3.36 7.98
C ASP A 147 -23.21 4.39 6.83
N CYS A 148 -22.14 4.52 6.05
CA CYS A 148 -22.09 5.45 4.92
C CYS A 148 -22.90 4.98 3.71
N CYS A 149 -23.16 3.67 3.56
CA CYS A 149 -23.81 3.13 2.37
C CYS A 149 -24.65 1.86 2.58
N ASP A 150 -24.79 1.39 3.82
CA ASP A 150 -25.52 0.19 4.21
C ASP A 150 -25.03 -1.11 3.53
N LYS A 151 -23.78 -1.12 3.05
CA LYS A 151 -23.15 -2.31 2.48
C LYS A 151 -22.42 -3.10 3.56
N LEU A 152 -22.27 -4.40 3.33
CA LEU A 152 -21.56 -5.30 4.24
C LEU A 152 -20.07 -4.93 4.36
N GLY A 153 -19.43 -5.33 5.47
CA GLY A 153 -18.04 -5.01 5.76
C GLY A 153 -17.03 -5.53 4.75
N ASN A 154 -17.38 -6.58 3.99
CA ASN A 154 -16.56 -7.17 2.94
C ASN A 154 -16.78 -6.54 1.55
N GLU A 155 -17.69 -5.57 1.42
CA GLU A 155 -17.96 -4.88 0.16
C GLU A 155 -16.97 -3.73 -0.12
N GLU A 156 -16.73 -3.45 -1.41
CA GLU A 156 -15.87 -2.34 -1.82
C GLU A 156 -16.43 -0.98 -1.35
N GLY A 157 -15.50 -0.05 -1.11
CA GLY A 157 -15.76 1.34 -0.76
C GLY A 157 -16.83 2.02 -1.61
N CYS A 158 -17.72 2.78 -0.97
CA CYS A 158 -18.77 3.54 -1.65
C CYS A 158 -18.29 4.88 -2.23
N GLN A 159 -17.18 5.40 -1.73
CA GLN A 159 -16.51 6.58 -2.25
C GLN A 159 -15.49 6.20 -3.32
N VAL A 160 -15.30 7.07 -4.31
CA VAL A 160 -14.35 6.88 -5.42
C VAL A 160 -13.59 8.18 -5.65
N GLY A 161 -12.27 8.08 -5.83
CA GLY A 161 -11.39 9.23 -6.00
C GLY A 161 -9.95 8.81 -6.29
N PRO A 162 -9.05 9.77 -6.55
CA PRO A 162 -7.62 9.50 -6.49
C PRO A 162 -7.20 9.21 -5.03
N HIS A 163 -6.13 8.44 -4.84
CA HIS A 163 -5.51 8.27 -3.52
C HIS A 163 -5.00 9.61 -2.98
N ASP A 164 -5.17 9.85 -1.68
CA ASP A 164 -4.65 11.03 -0.98
C ASP A 164 -3.71 10.62 0.15
N SER A 165 -2.57 11.31 0.27
CA SER A 165 -1.62 11.11 1.36
C SER A 165 -1.60 12.35 2.27
N ASP A 166 -1.74 12.12 3.57
CA ASP A 166 -1.76 13.21 4.57
C ASP A 166 -0.42 13.94 4.73
N VAL A 167 0.60 13.59 3.93
CA VAL A 167 1.95 14.18 4.00
C VAL A 167 1.90 15.72 3.80
N GLY A 168 0.83 16.25 3.20
CA GLY A 168 0.55 17.68 3.10
C GLY A 168 0.00 18.38 4.36
N LYS A 169 -0.57 17.67 5.34
CA LYS A 169 -1.16 18.25 6.57
C LYS A 169 -0.27 18.12 7.82
N ARG A 170 0.79 17.30 7.79
CA ARG A 170 1.71 17.03 8.92
C ARG A 170 2.67 18.19 9.32
N ILE A 171 2.21 19.45 9.27
CA ILE A 171 2.84 20.58 10.01
C ILE A 171 1.73 21.40 10.67
N LYS A 172 1.22 20.89 11.79
CA LYS A 172 0.67 21.67 12.91
C LYS A 172 0.76 20.82 14.18
N MET A 173 1.94 20.67 14.75
CA MET A 173 2.16 20.61 16.20
C MET A 173 3.57 21.10 16.50
#